data_AF-B9TIG1-F1
#
_entry.id   AF-B9TIG1-F1
#
_cell.length_a   1.000
_cell.length_b   1.000
_cell.length_c   1.000
_cell.angle_alpha   90.00
_cell.angle_beta   90.00
_cell.angle_gamma   90.00
#
_symmetry.space_group_name_H-M   'P 1'
#
loop_
_entity.id
_entity.type
_entity.pdbx_description
1 polymer ?
#
loop_
_entity_poly.entity_id
_entity_poly.type
_entity_poly.pdbx_seq_one_letter_code
_entity_poly.pdbx_strand_id
1 'polypeptide(L)'
;MKGDKKIIDILNDLLAGELSATDQYLIHGEMYADMGLSVISERILHESLHEREHARALIQRILFLEGKPNLAKRDALNIGKDVKSMLESDLALEYTVVKHLKKAIEACEQAQDFVSREMLLVQLDDTEMDHAYWLENNSA
;
A
#
# COMPACT_ATOMS: atom_id res chain seq x y z
N MET A 1 -3.34 -17.39 17.59
CA MET A 1 -2.61 -18.50 16.96
C MET A 1 -1.18 -18.05 16.84
N LYS A 2 -0.21 -18.72 17.47
CA LYS A 2 1.19 -18.22 17.46
C LYS A 2 1.79 -18.29 16.05
N GLY A 3 2.04 -17.13 15.44
CA GLY A 3 2.64 -17.01 14.10
C GLY A 3 4.18 -17.05 14.11
N ASP A 4 4.74 -17.17 12.91
CA ASP A 4 6.18 -17.02 12.68
C ASP A 4 6.59 -15.55 12.87
N LYS A 5 7.63 -15.32 13.68
CA LYS A 5 8.10 -13.97 14.00
C LYS A 5 8.57 -13.20 12.76
N LYS A 6 9.26 -13.86 11.83
CA LYS A 6 9.75 -13.24 10.59
C LYS A 6 8.58 -12.81 9.72
N ILE A 7 7.51 -13.60 9.66
CA ILE A 7 6.29 -13.21 8.92
C ILE A 7 5.65 -12.00 9.58
N ILE A 8 5.52 -11.98 10.91
CA ILE A 8 4.97 -10.83 11.63
C ILE A 8 5.79 -9.55 11.39
N ASP A 9 7.13 -9.66 11.35
CA ASP A 9 8.01 -8.54 11.06
C ASP A 9 7.79 -8.01 9.63
N ILE A 10 7.70 -8.92 8.64
CA ILE A 10 7.39 -8.57 7.24
C ILE A 10 6.02 -7.90 7.11
N LEU A 11 4.99 -8.40 7.78
CA LEU A 11 3.65 -7.81 7.76
C LEU A 11 3.65 -6.40 8.39
N ASN A 12 4.49 -6.15 9.40
CA ASN A 12 4.65 -4.81 9.97
C ASN A 12 5.39 -3.85 9.02
N ASP A 13 6.33 -4.35 8.22
CA ASP A 13 6.98 -3.55 7.20
C ASP A 13 6.00 -3.18 6.07
N LEU A 14 5.17 -4.12 5.62
CA LEU A 14 4.08 -3.82 4.69
C LEU A 14 3.08 -2.82 5.28
N LEU A 15 2.71 -2.98 6.55
CA LEU A 15 1.80 -2.06 7.23
C LEU A 15 2.36 -0.62 7.26
N ALA A 16 3.67 -0.46 7.44
CA ALA A 16 4.30 0.86 7.34
C ALA A 16 4.19 1.44 5.92
N GLY A 17 4.34 0.59 4.91
CA GLY A 17 4.10 0.91 3.50
C GLY A 17 2.67 1.42 3.26
N GLU A 18 1.64 0.66 3.61
CA GLU A 18 0.24 1.04 3.34
C GLU A 18 -0.18 2.31 4.08
N LEU A 19 0.32 2.52 5.29
CA LEU A 19 0.06 3.75 6.03
C LEU A 19 0.75 4.96 5.38
N SER A 20 1.92 4.75 4.76
CA SER A 20 2.63 5.82 4.03
C SER A 20 1.97 6.09 2.68
N ALA A 21 1.50 5.06 1.98
CA ALA A 21 0.70 5.17 0.76
C ALA A 21 -0.61 5.92 1.01
N THR A 22 -1.33 5.57 2.09
CA THR A 22 -2.51 6.30 2.58
C THR A 22 -2.22 7.79 2.69
N ASP A 23 -1.11 8.15 3.36
CA ASP A 23 -0.74 9.54 3.64
C ASP A 23 -0.30 10.28 2.35
N GLN A 24 0.42 9.63 1.44
CA GLN A 24 0.85 10.20 0.15
C GLN A 24 -0.35 10.45 -0.78
N TYR A 25 -1.22 9.46 -0.95
CA TYR A 25 -2.43 9.61 -1.74
C TYR A 25 -3.35 10.69 -1.17
N LEU A 26 -3.47 10.78 0.15
CA LEU A 26 -4.27 11.84 0.78
C LEU A 26 -3.78 13.23 0.37
N ILE A 27 -2.48 13.51 0.54
CA ILE A 27 -1.96 14.84 0.23
C ILE A 27 -2.00 15.16 -1.27
N HIS A 28 -1.68 14.21 -2.15
CA HIS A 28 -1.81 14.43 -3.59
C HIS A 28 -3.27 14.65 -4.01
N GLY A 29 -4.21 13.87 -3.47
CA GLY A 29 -5.65 14.05 -3.70
C GLY A 29 -6.14 15.44 -3.34
N GLU A 30 -5.74 15.96 -2.18
CA GLU A 30 -6.07 17.33 -1.73
C GLU A 30 -5.37 18.41 -2.58
N MET A 31 -4.12 18.17 -3.01
CA MET A 31 -3.42 19.08 -3.92
C MET A 31 -4.13 19.16 -5.28
N TYR A 32 -4.62 18.04 -5.82
CA TYR A 32 -5.44 18.05 -7.03
C TYR A 32 -6.75 18.81 -6.83
N ALA A 33 -7.40 18.67 -5.67
CA ALA A 33 -8.61 19.42 -5.35
C ALA A 33 -8.36 20.94 -5.34
N ASP A 34 -7.27 21.39 -4.69
CA ASP A 34 -6.87 22.80 -4.64
C ASP A 34 -6.54 23.35 -6.04
N MET A 35 -5.95 22.53 -6.91
CA MET A 35 -5.71 22.86 -8.32
C MET A 35 -6.99 22.90 -9.18
N GLY A 36 -8.15 22.56 -8.63
CA GLY A 36 -9.42 22.50 -9.34
C GLY A 36 -9.59 21.25 -10.23
N LEU A 37 -8.79 20.21 -10.01
CA LEU A 37 -8.76 18.98 -10.80
C LEU A 37 -9.58 17.88 -10.11
N SER A 38 -10.90 18.05 -10.06
CA SER A 38 -11.80 17.22 -9.25
C SER A 38 -11.79 15.72 -9.61
N VAL A 39 -11.71 15.37 -10.89
CA VAL A 39 -11.80 13.97 -11.34
C VAL A 39 -10.61 13.13 -10.85
N ILE A 40 -9.38 13.64 -10.98
CA ILE A 40 -8.18 12.95 -10.48
C ILE A 40 -8.10 13.02 -8.96
N SER A 41 -8.55 14.13 -8.35
CA SER A 41 -8.66 14.23 -6.89
C SER A 41 -9.55 13.13 -6.32
N GLU A 42 -10.76 12.93 -6.86
CA GLU A 42 -11.69 11.88 -6.42
C GLU A 42 -11.08 10.48 -6.54
N ARG A 43 -10.39 10.19 -7.64
CA ARG A 43 -9.70 8.90 -7.84
C ARG A 43 -8.60 8.69 -6.79
N ILE A 44 -7.72 9.67 -6.61
CA ILE A 44 -6.57 9.54 -5.71
C ILE A 44 -7.00 9.51 -4.23
N LEU A 45 -8.04 10.26 -3.86
CA LEU A 45 -8.62 10.17 -2.51
C LEU A 45 -9.29 8.82 -2.26
N HIS A 46 -9.88 8.20 -3.29
CA HIS A 46 -10.37 6.82 -3.18
C HIS A 46 -9.22 5.86 -2.89
N GLU A 47 -8.05 6.00 -3.55
CA GLU A 47 -6.89 5.14 -3.24
C GLU A 47 -6.39 5.31 -1.82
N SER A 48 -6.36 6.53 -1.28
CA SER A 48 -6.03 6.74 0.13
C SER A 48 -6.98 5.97 1.06
N LEU A 49 -8.28 5.87 0.73
CA LEU A 49 -9.23 5.08 1.51
C LEU A 49 -9.01 3.58 1.33
N HIS A 50 -8.72 3.13 0.11
CA HIS A 50 -8.48 1.72 -0.19
C HIS A 50 -7.24 1.20 0.55
N GLU A 51 -6.14 1.97 0.59
CA GLU A 51 -4.94 1.58 1.33
C GLU A 51 -5.15 1.44 2.85
N ARG A 52 -6.14 2.17 3.40
CA ARG A 52 -6.52 1.98 4.81
C ARG A 52 -7.20 0.63 5.03
N GLU A 53 -7.86 0.07 4.02
CA GLU A 53 -8.44 -1.27 4.08
C GLU A 53 -7.35 -2.34 4.05
N HIS A 54 -6.32 -2.16 3.20
CA HIS A 54 -5.11 -2.99 3.21
C HIS A 54 -4.39 -2.97 4.57
N ALA A 55 -4.15 -1.78 5.11
CA ALA A 55 -3.58 -1.60 6.45
C ALA A 55 -4.43 -2.29 7.53
N ARG A 56 -5.76 -2.22 7.44
CA ARG A 56 -6.68 -2.91 8.36
C ARG A 56 -6.51 -4.43 8.29
N ALA A 57 -6.43 -5.00 7.10
CA ALA A 57 -6.23 -6.43 6.90
C ALA A 57 -4.91 -6.91 7.53
N LEU A 58 -3.82 -6.16 7.30
CA LEU A 58 -2.51 -6.43 7.90
C LEU A 58 -2.56 -6.37 9.43
N ILE A 59 -3.18 -5.34 10.01
CA ILE A 59 -3.36 -5.21 11.47
C ILE A 59 -4.10 -6.42 12.03
N GLN A 60 -5.23 -6.79 11.41
CA GLN A 60 -6.03 -7.93 11.84
C GLN A 60 -5.21 -9.23 11.79
N ARG A 61 -4.44 -9.43 10.71
CA ARG A 61 -3.58 -10.61 10.55
C ARG A 61 -2.46 -10.66 11.58
N ILE A 62 -1.77 -9.56 11.81
CA ILE A 62 -0.70 -9.46 12.83
C ILE A 62 -1.24 -9.79 14.22
N LEU A 63 -2.40 -9.22 14.60
CA LEU A 63 -3.02 -9.50 15.91
C LEU A 63 -3.44 -10.97 16.04
N PHE A 64 -4.02 -11.56 14.99
CA PHE A 64 -4.40 -12.97 14.98
C PHE A 64 -3.19 -13.91 15.18
N LEU A 65 -2.05 -13.53 14.61
CA LEU A 65 -0.76 -14.20 14.74
C LEU A 65 -0.06 -13.94 16.10
N GLU A 66 -0.74 -13.26 17.04
CA GLU A 66 -0.24 -12.86 18.36
C GLU A 66 0.96 -11.90 18.30
N GLY A 67 1.08 -11.15 17.19
CA GLY A 67 2.03 -10.06 17.03
C GLY A 67 1.50 -8.72 17.55
N LYS A 68 2.35 -7.69 17.50
CA LYS A 68 2.00 -6.31 17.84
C LYS A 68 2.12 -5.42 16.60
N PRO A 69 1.02 -4.90 16.04
CA PRO A 69 1.08 -3.95 14.93
C PRO A 69 1.80 -2.66 15.32
N ASN A 70 2.66 -2.16 14.44
CA ASN A 70 3.42 -0.94 14.64
C ASN A 70 2.93 0.20 13.73
N LEU A 71 1.97 0.97 14.22
CA LEU A 71 1.44 2.13 13.51
C LEU A 71 2.30 3.40 13.68
N ALA A 72 3.40 3.35 14.44
CA ALA A 72 4.29 4.51 14.63
C ALA A 72 5.36 4.61 13.53
N LYS A 73 5.62 3.53 12.79
CA LYS A 73 6.53 3.52 11.65
C LYS A 73 5.83 4.07 10.40
N ARG A 74 6.56 4.88 9.63
CA ARG A 74 6.21 5.37 8.29
C ARG A 74 7.46 5.32 7.42
N ASP A 75 7.27 5.05 6.15
CA ASP A 75 8.28 5.25 5.13
C ASP A 75 8.29 6.71 4.69
N ALA A 76 9.35 7.12 4.00
CA ALA A 76 9.46 8.49 3.51
C ALA A 76 8.46 8.73 2.37
N LEU A 77 7.67 9.80 2.49
CA LEU A 77 6.74 10.22 1.44
C LEU A 77 7.48 10.94 0.30
N ASN A 78 7.02 10.75 -0.92
CA ASN A 78 7.52 11.45 -2.10
C ASN A 78 6.43 12.37 -2.67
N ILE A 79 6.44 13.63 -2.22
CA ILE A 79 5.37 14.58 -2.56
C ILE A 79 5.74 15.38 -3.80
N GLY A 80 4.99 15.19 -4.89
CA GLY A 80 5.14 15.95 -6.13
C GLY A 80 4.74 17.42 -5.98
N LYS A 81 5.06 18.25 -6.98
CA LYS A 81 4.76 19.70 -6.97
C LYS A 81 3.81 20.12 -8.08
N ASP A 82 3.63 19.26 -9.07
CA ASP A 82 2.74 19.42 -10.21
C ASP A 82 2.11 18.07 -10.54
N VAL A 83 1.12 18.07 -11.43
CA VAL A 83 0.35 16.87 -11.81
C VAL A 83 1.27 15.72 -12.22
N LYS A 84 2.26 16.01 -13.07
CA LYS A 84 3.17 14.99 -13.59
C LYS A 84 4.02 14.37 -12.49
N SER A 85 4.67 15.19 -11.66
CA SER A 85 5.54 14.69 -10.59
C SER A 85 4.78 13.96 -9.49
N MET A 86 3.51 14.32 -9.22
CA MET A 86 2.66 13.57 -8.29
C MET A 86 2.33 12.18 -8.83
N LEU A 87 1.85 12.09 -10.08
CA LEU A 87 1.58 10.80 -10.75
C LEU A 87 2.82 9.90 -10.83
N GLU A 88 3.98 10.44 -11.20
CA GLU A 88 5.24 9.69 -11.24
C GLU A 88 5.67 9.21 -9.83
N SER A 89 5.40 10.00 -8.79
CA SER A 89 5.72 9.64 -7.40
C SER A 89 4.82 8.54 -6.87
N ASP A 90 3.53 8.58 -7.23
CA ASP A 90 2.57 7.54 -6.89
C ASP A 90 2.87 6.24 -7.64
N LEU A 91 3.21 6.30 -8.94
CA LEU A 91 3.61 5.11 -9.70
C LEU A 91 4.88 4.46 -9.15
N ALA A 92 5.86 5.27 -8.73
CA ALA A 92 7.09 4.75 -8.11
C ALA A 92 6.83 4.07 -6.75
N LEU A 93 5.85 4.58 -6.00
CA LEU A 93 5.37 3.95 -4.77
C LEU A 93 4.75 2.59 -5.08
N GLU A 94 3.84 2.51 -6.06
CA GLU A 94 3.18 1.26 -6.46
C GLU A 94 4.19 0.17 -6.85
N TYR A 95 5.18 0.48 -7.69
CA TYR A 95 6.23 -0.49 -8.02
C TYR A 95 7.04 -0.97 -6.80
N THR A 96 7.21 -0.11 -5.80
CA THR A 96 7.85 -0.47 -4.53
C THR A 96 6.97 -1.44 -3.73
N VAL A 97 5.66 -1.16 -3.64
CA VAL A 97 4.66 -2.00 -2.99
C VAL A 97 4.60 -3.38 -3.66
N VAL A 98 4.45 -3.46 -4.99
CA VAL A 98 4.47 -4.72 -5.77
C VAL A 98 5.69 -5.58 -5.42
N LYS A 99 6.88 -4.95 -5.39
CA LYS A 99 8.12 -5.65 -5.08
C LYS A 99 8.14 -6.19 -3.65
N HIS A 100 7.60 -5.45 -2.68
CA HIS A 100 7.52 -5.88 -1.29
C HIS A 100 6.48 -6.98 -1.08
N LEU A 101 5.29 -6.85 -1.69
CA LEU A 101 4.23 -7.85 -1.65
C LEU A 101 4.71 -9.18 -2.22
N LYS A 102 5.35 -9.20 -3.40
CA LYS A 102 5.88 -10.43 -4.01
C LYS A 102 6.87 -11.16 -3.10
N LYS A 103 7.76 -10.42 -2.43
CA LYS A 103 8.70 -11.00 -1.45
C LYS A 103 8.00 -11.53 -0.20
N ALA A 104 6.98 -10.82 0.28
CA ALA A 104 6.21 -11.25 1.44
C ALA A 104 5.40 -12.51 1.14
N ILE A 105 4.77 -12.59 -0.05
CA ILE A 105 4.07 -13.76 -0.57
C ILE A 105 5.00 -14.97 -0.64
N GLU A 106 6.21 -14.80 -1.19
CA GLU A 106 7.22 -15.86 -1.22
C GLU A 106 7.60 -16.32 0.19
N ALA A 107 7.81 -15.39 1.13
CA ALA A 107 8.13 -15.72 2.51
C ALA A 107 7.00 -16.49 3.21
N CYS A 108 5.74 -16.07 3.01
CA CYS A 108 4.57 -16.77 3.53
C CYS A 108 4.45 -18.19 2.96
N GLU A 109 4.68 -18.37 1.65
CA GLU A 109 4.67 -19.69 1.00
C GLU A 109 5.76 -20.61 1.61
N GLN A 110 6.99 -20.11 1.77
CA GLN A 110 8.09 -20.86 2.38
C GLN A 110 7.81 -21.25 3.84
N ALA A 111 7.11 -20.40 4.58
CA ALA A 111 6.68 -20.66 5.96
C ALA A 111 5.40 -21.49 6.06
N GLN A 112 4.80 -21.88 4.93
CA GLN A 112 3.49 -22.53 4.85
C GLN A 112 2.36 -21.72 5.50
N ASP A 113 2.50 -20.39 5.58
CA ASP A 113 1.47 -19.46 6.03
C ASP A 113 0.57 -19.06 4.85
N PHE A 114 -0.24 -20.02 4.39
CA PHE A 114 -1.06 -19.86 3.19
C PHE A 114 -2.17 -18.81 3.35
N VAL A 115 -2.67 -18.59 4.57
CA VAL A 115 -3.72 -17.60 4.82
C VAL A 115 -3.16 -16.18 4.78
N SER A 116 -1.96 -15.94 5.30
CA SER A 116 -1.29 -14.63 5.09
C SER A 116 -0.98 -14.42 3.61
N ARG A 117 -0.49 -15.47 2.92
CA ARG A 117 -0.22 -15.40 1.47
C ARG A 117 -1.46 -15.02 0.67
N GLU A 118 -2.60 -15.66 0.91
CA GLU A 118 -3.85 -15.38 0.20
C GLU A 118 -4.34 -13.95 0.41
N MET A 119 -4.27 -13.45 1.65
CA MET A 119 -4.58 -12.05 1.95
C MET A 119 -3.64 -11.08 1.19
N LEU A 120 -2.34 -11.38 1.12
CA LEU A 120 -1.38 -10.55 0.38
C LEU A 120 -1.57 -10.61 -1.14
N LEU A 121 -2.11 -11.72 -1.67
CA LEU A 121 -2.43 -11.83 -3.09
C LEU A 121 -3.58 -10.91 -3.50
N VAL A 122 -4.56 -10.68 -2.62
CA VAL A 122 -5.63 -9.70 -2.86
C VAL A 122 -5.01 -8.30 -3.01
N GLN A 123 -4.18 -7.89 -2.05
CA GLN A 123 -3.49 -6.60 -2.10
C GLN A 123 -2.63 -6.47 -3.36
N LEU A 124 -1.90 -7.53 -3.75
CA LEU A 124 -1.08 -7.50 -4.96
C LEU A 124 -1.92 -7.34 -6.24
N ASP A 125 -3.09 -7.97 -6.30
CA ASP A 125 -4.02 -7.83 -7.43
C ASP A 125 -4.53 -6.39 -7.53
N ASP A 126 -4.95 -5.80 -6.40
CA ASP A 126 -5.40 -4.40 -6.33
C ASP A 126 -4.28 -3.43 -6.77
N THR A 127 -3.06 -3.63 -6.29
CA THR A 127 -1.86 -2.84 -6.64
C THR A 127 -1.49 -2.98 -8.14
N GLU A 128 -1.35 -4.20 -8.67
CA GLU A 128 -0.89 -4.41 -10.06
C GLU A 128 -1.97 -4.13 -11.11
N MET A 129 -3.21 -4.57 -10.86
CA MET A 129 -4.27 -4.58 -11.87
C MET A 129 -5.16 -3.34 -11.81
N ASP A 130 -5.14 -2.58 -10.71
CA ASP A 130 -5.88 -1.32 -10.60
C ASP A 130 -4.95 -0.11 -10.46
N HIS A 131 -4.19 0.01 -9.37
CA HIS A 131 -3.47 1.24 -9.03
C HIS A 131 -2.35 1.55 -10.02
N ALA A 132 -1.38 0.64 -10.14
CA ALA A 132 -0.24 0.79 -11.04
C ALA A 132 -0.73 0.90 -12.49
N TYR A 133 -1.67 0.06 -12.89
CA TYR A 133 -2.24 0.08 -14.25
C TYR A 133 -2.91 1.42 -14.57
N TRP A 134 -3.71 1.97 -13.65
CA TRP A 134 -4.34 3.27 -13.85
C TRP A 134 -3.29 4.38 -13.94
N LEU A 135 -2.30 4.39 -13.05
CA LEU A 135 -1.23 5.38 -13.06
C LEU A 135 -0.41 5.33 -14.35
N GLU A 136 -0.03 4.15 -14.84
CA GLU A 136 0.69 3.97 -16.11
C GLU A 136 -0.05 4.58 -17.30
N ASN A 137 -1.38 4.43 -17.35
CA ASN A 137 -2.21 4.95 -18.44
C ASN A 137 -2.50 6.45 -18.34
N ASN A 138 -2.24 7.08 -17.19
CA ASN A 138 -2.54 8.49 -16.95
C ASN A 138 -1.28 9.35 -16.70
N SER A 139 -0.08 8.75 -16.64
CA SER A 139 1.20 9.43 -16.41
C SER A 139 1.92 9.89 -17.69
N ALA A 140 1.33 9.70 -18.88
CA ALA A 140 1.93 9.96 -20.19
C ALA A 140 1.63 11.36 -20.76
#